data_AF-A0A6N7KQ94-F1
#
_entry.id   AF-A0A6N7KQ94-F1
#
_cell.length_a   1.000
_cell.length_b   1.000
_cell.length_c   1.000
_cell.angle_alpha   90.00
_cell.angle_beta   90.00
_cell.angle_gamma   90.00
#
_symmetry.space_group_name_H-M   'P 1'
#
loop_
_entity.id
_entity.type
_entity.pdbx_description
1 polymer ?
#
loop_
_entity_poly.entity_id
_entity_poly.type
_entity_poly.pdbx_seq_one_letter_code
_entity_poly.pdbx_strand_id
1 'polypeptide(L)' 'MSEQEQGQQQDPSATAKAKARLVFGDPLDQRSKDDTDAGWGDRPGSGDGGGRGLDWYLSQRPPHHGD' A
#
# COMPACT_ATOMS: atom_id res chain seq x y z
N MET A 1 39.51 20.86 -11.83
CA MET A 1 38.79 19.77 -12.52
C MET A 1 39.20 18.49 -11.83
N SER A 2 38.42 17.90 -10.92
CA SER A 2 36.97 17.80 -10.90
C SER A 2 36.42 17.91 -9.48
N GLU A 3 35.42 18.78 -9.33
CA GLU A 3 34.36 18.66 -8.32
C GLU A 3 33.62 17.33 -8.57
N GLN A 4 33.48 16.51 -7.54
CA GLN A 4 32.32 15.62 -7.42
C GLN A 4 31.86 15.65 -5.96
N GLU A 5 30.86 16.50 -5.79
CA GLU A 5 29.93 16.63 -4.66
C GLU A 5 29.53 15.24 -4.14
N GLN A 6 30.11 14.84 -3.01
CA GLN A 6 29.64 13.66 -2.28
C GLN A 6 28.48 14.13 -1.40
N GLY A 7 27.28 13.78 -1.85
CA GLY A 7 26.02 14.02 -1.15
C GLY A 7 26.13 13.64 0.32
N GLN A 8 25.75 14.59 1.17
CA GLN A 8 25.69 14.49 2.61
C GLN A 8 24.82 13.28 2.99
N GLN A 9 25.44 12.11 3.19
CA GLN A 9 24.80 10.97 3.84
C GLN A 9 24.62 11.36 5.31
N GLN A 10 23.42 11.81 5.67
CA GLN A 10 23.07 12.11 7.05
C GLN A 10 22.95 10.77 7.80
N ASP A 11 23.86 10.55 8.75
CA ASP A 11 23.79 9.44 9.71
C ASP A 11 22.45 9.49 10.49
N PRO A 12 21.56 8.49 10.36
CA PRO A 12 20.24 8.51 11.00
C PRO A 12 20.30 8.36 12.53
N SER A 13 21.48 8.10 13.10
CA SER A 13 21.66 7.89 14.55
C SER A 13 21.90 9.17 15.34
N ALA A 14 22.05 10.34 14.69
CA ALA A 14 22.35 11.61 15.36
C ALA A 14 21.10 12.44 15.74
N THR A 15 19.88 11.99 15.40
CA THR A 15 18.65 12.70 15.77
C THR A 15 18.19 12.30 17.18
N ALA A 16 18.95 12.73 18.18
CA ALA A 16 18.58 12.59 19.58
C ALA A 16 17.14 13.11 19.82
N LYS A 17 16.21 12.21 20.12
CA LYS A 17 14.84 12.46 20.64
C LYS A 17 14.19 13.77 20.13
N ALA A 18 14.20 14.01 18.82
CA ALA A 18 13.36 15.06 18.26
C ALA A 18 11.91 14.73 18.62
N LYS A 19 11.20 15.68 19.24
CA LYS A 19 9.77 15.52 19.54
C LYS A 19 9.06 15.15 18.24
N ALA A 20 8.16 14.16 18.28
CA ALA A 20 7.35 13.83 17.11
C ALA A 20 6.62 15.10 16.64
N ARG A 21 6.79 15.44 15.36
CA ARG A 21 6.14 16.59 14.72
C ARG A 21 5.19 16.06 13.66
N LEU A 22 3.98 16.57 13.62
CA LEU A 22 3.06 16.32 12.51
C LEU A 22 3.49 17.19 11.33
N VAL A 23 3.68 16.56 10.17
CA VAL A 23 3.99 17.23 8.91
C VAL A 23 2.73 17.19 8.07
N PHE A 24 2.20 18.36 7.71
CA PHE A 24 1.01 18.50 6.86
C PHE A 24 1.44 19.06 5.50
N GLY A 25 1.89 18.17 4.62
CA GLY A 25 2.09 18.46 3.20
C GLY A 25 0.79 18.24 2.40
N ASP A 26 0.85 18.38 1.07
CA ASP A 26 -0.25 17.98 0.20
C ASP A 26 -0.44 16.45 0.30
N PRO A 27 -1.64 15.94 0.63
CA PRO A 27 -1.89 14.51 0.71
C PRO A 27 -1.70 13.76 -0.63
N LEU A 28 -1.73 14.46 -1.76
CA LEU A 28 -1.59 13.86 -3.10
C LEU A 28 -0.14 13.80 -3.61
N ASP A 29 0.80 14.44 -2.93
CA ASP A 29 2.22 14.43 -3.31
C ASP A 29 2.92 13.08 -3.05
N GLN A 30 2.27 12.17 -2.32
CA GLN A 30 2.79 10.85 -1.99
C GLN A 30 1.76 9.77 -2.30
N ARG A 31 2.23 8.63 -2.82
CA ARG A 31 1.39 7.45 -2.99
C ARG A 31 0.95 6.93 -1.62
N SER A 32 -0.35 6.72 -1.43
CA SER A 32 -0.87 6.12 -0.20
C SER A 32 -0.63 4.60 -0.19
N LYS A 33 -0.66 3.99 1.00
CA LYS A 33 -0.57 2.53 1.13
C LYS A 33 -1.77 1.83 0.47
N ASP A 34 -2.92 2.48 0.45
CA ASP A 34 -4.16 1.96 -0.12
C ASP A 34 -4.16 2.01 -1.66
N ASP A 35 -3.25 2.79 -2.28
CA ASP A 35 -3.03 2.79 -3.73
C ASP A 35 -2.18 1.60 -4.22
N THR A 36 -1.83 0.68 -3.33
CA THR A 36 -1.07 -0.52 -3.69
C THR A 36 -1.98 -1.72 -3.79
N ASP A 37 -1.74 -2.57 -4.80
CA ASP A 37 -2.40 -3.88 -4.91
C ASP A 37 -1.91 -4.89 -3.84
N ALA A 38 -1.14 -4.44 -2.83
CA ALA A 38 -0.60 -5.31 -1.82
C ALA A 38 -1.73 -5.98 -1.02
N GLY A 39 -1.76 -7.31 -1.01
CA GLY A 39 -2.83 -8.09 -0.38
C GLY A 39 -4.08 -8.29 -1.25
N TRP A 40 -4.12 -7.68 -2.44
CA TRP A 40 -5.14 -7.95 -3.45
C TRP A 40 -4.61 -9.00 -4.43
N GLY A 41 -5.19 -10.19 -4.42
CA GLY A 41 -4.88 -11.25 -5.41
C GLY A 41 -3.65 -12.11 -5.11
N ASP A 42 -2.87 -11.79 -4.07
CA ASP A 42 -1.76 -12.65 -3.63
C ASP A 42 -2.34 -13.91 -2.98
N ARG A 43 -2.39 -15.00 -3.74
CA ARG A 43 -2.90 -16.29 -3.26
C ARG A 43 -1.83 -16.97 -2.42
N PRO A 44 -2.12 -17.42 -1.19
CA PRO A 44 -1.28 -18.44 -0.56
C PRO A 44 -1.23 -19.65 -1.51
N GLY A 45 -0.03 -20.22 -1.68
CA GLY A 45 0.30 -21.18 -2.73
C GLY A 45 -0.86 -22.11 -3.11
N SER A 46 -1.13 -22.17 -4.43
CA SER A 46 -2.08 -23.06 -5.11
C SER A 46 -2.85 -24.04 -4.22
N GLY A 47 -3.97 -23.61 -3.64
CA GLY A 47 -4.86 -24.55 -2.94
C GLY A 47 -5.97 -23.93 -2.10
N ASP A 48 -5.63 -23.03 -1.17
CA ASP A 48 -6.51 -22.78 -0.02
C ASP A 48 -6.90 -21.30 0.17
N GLY A 49 -7.20 -20.61 -0.94
CA GLY A 49 -7.95 -19.36 -0.89
C GLY A 49 -9.43 -19.66 -0.71
N GLY A 50 -9.91 -19.72 0.53
CA GLY A 50 -11.24 -20.19 0.99
C GLY A 50 -12.48 -19.43 0.50
N GLY A 51 -12.56 -19.15 -0.81
CA GLY A 51 -13.77 -18.75 -1.51
C GLY A 51 -14.34 -19.91 -2.32
N ARG A 52 -15.66 -19.93 -2.48
CA ARG A 52 -16.35 -20.75 -3.50
C ARG A 52 -15.89 -20.39 -4.92
N GLY A 53 -16.04 -21.32 -5.86
CA GLY A 53 -15.61 -21.15 -7.26
C GLY A 53 -16.33 -20.04 -8.02
N LEU A 54 -15.76 -19.65 -9.17
CA LEU A 54 -16.32 -18.62 -10.07
C LEU A 54 -17.75 -18.97 -10.55
N ASP A 55 -18.00 -20.25 -10.77
CA ASP A 55 -19.30 -20.82 -11.11
C ASP A 55 -20.38 -20.47 -10.08
N TRP A 56 -20.04 -20.55 -8.78
CA TRP A 56 -20.95 -20.16 -7.72
C TRP A 56 -21.34 -18.68 -7.83
N TYR A 57 -20.38 -17.78 -8.10
CA TYR A 57 -20.65 -16.33 -8.17
C TYR A 57 -21.55 -15.98 -9.36
N LEU A 58 -21.30 -16.58 -10.52
CA LEU A 58 -22.12 -16.38 -11.73
C LEU A 58 -23.55 -16.92 -11.56
N SER A 59 -23.74 -17.91 -10.69
CA SER A 59 -25.07 -18.46 -10.39
C SER A 59 -25.90 -17.58 -9.43
N GLN A 60 -25.26 -16.68 -8.68
CA GLN A 60 -25.99 -15.81 -7.76
C GLN A 60 -26.72 -14.71 -8.54
N ARG A 61 -28.04 -14.65 -8.38
CA ARG A 61 -28.81 -13.48 -8.79
C ARG A 61 -28.62 -12.41 -7.70
N PRO A 62 -28.14 -11.19 -8.03
CA PRO A 62 -28.13 -10.11 -7.06
C PRO A 62 -29.53 -9.95 -6.47
N PRO A 63 -29.68 -9.69 -5.16
CA PRO A 63 -30.98 -9.32 -4.63
C PRO A 63 -31.49 -8.15 -5.46
N HIS A 64 -32.66 -8.31 -6.07
CA HIS A 64 -33.30 -7.21 -6.77
C HIS A 64 -33.47 -6.09 -5.75
N HIS A 65 -32.81 -4.96 -5.96
CA HIS A 65 -32.99 -3.78 -5.12
C HIS A 65 -34.37 -3.17 -5.46
N GLY A 66 -35.42 -3.72 -4.84
CA GLY A 66 -36.76 -3.13 -4.76
C GLY A 66 -37.71 -3.40 -5.93
N ASP A 67 -39.00 -3.48 -5.59
CA ASP A 67 -40.16 -3.16 -6.44
C ASP A 67 -40.36 -1.63 -6.56
#